data_AF-A0A9E2JIL3-F1
#
_entry.id   AF-A0A9E2JIL3-F1
#
_cell.length_a   1.000
_cell.length_b   1.000
_cell.length_c   1.000
_cell.angle_alpha   90.00
_cell.angle_beta   90.00
_cell.angle_gamma   90.00
#
_symmetry.space_group_name_H-M   'P 1'
#
loop_
_entity.id
_entity.type
_entity.pdbx_description
1 polymer ?
#
loop_
_entity_poly.entity_id
_entity_poly.type
_entity_poly.pdbx_seq_one_letter_code
_entity_poly.pdbx_strand_id
1 'polypeptide(L)'
;MDNPAPKTQAALSGQESGAPGGLKGGGSHDPMVNQAGQVMVYIRLSDLSFDNLNELMTRGAVLTHIAEAYKTVTAFVSPDRLESIRGIPGVLNVQEATKPQTNRPALGKEKSE
;
A
#
# COMPACT_ATOMS: atom_id res chain seq x y z
N MET A 1 49.80 2.84 41.95
CA MET A 1 48.37 2.89 41.58
C MET A 1 48.26 2.07 40.32
N ASP A 2 48.14 0.77 40.54
CA ASP A 2 48.16 -0.26 39.52
C ASP A 2 46.73 -0.67 39.22
N ASN A 3 46.30 -0.55 37.97
CA ASN A 3 45.25 -1.42 37.46
C ASN A 3 45.45 -1.66 35.95
N PRO A 4 45.71 -2.91 35.52
CA PRO A 4 46.06 -3.25 34.14
C PRO A 4 44.86 -3.41 33.21
N ALA A 5 45.14 -3.32 31.92
CA ALA A 5 44.19 -3.49 30.80
C ALA A 5 43.45 -4.84 30.83
N PRO A 6 42.15 -4.88 30.45
CA PRO A 6 41.45 -6.13 30.24
C PRO A 6 41.73 -6.72 28.85
N LYS A 7 42.03 -8.02 28.88
CA LYS A 7 42.37 -8.91 27.77
C LYS A 7 41.16 -9.23 26.89
N THR A 8 41.41 -9.35 25.59
CA THR A 8 40.54 -10.01 24.61
C THR A 8 40.28 -11.47 25.00
N GLN A 9 39.01 -11.90 25.03
CA GLN A 9 38.60 -13.28 24.83
C GLN A 9 37.37 -13.34 23.92
N ALA A 10 37.39 -14.31 23.01
CA ALA A 10 36.47 -14.49 21.90
C ALA A 10 35.20 -15.26 22.27
N ALA A 11 34.13 -14.92 21.54
CA ALA A 11 32.97 -15.72 21.11
C ALA A 11 32.32 -16.71 22.09
N LEU A 12 31.01 -16.55 22.31
CA LEU A 12 29.99 -17.55 21.96
C LEU A 12 28.58 -16.94 22.02
N SER A 13 27.88 -17.06 20.89
CA SER A 13 26.44 -17.32 20.72
C SER A 13 25.42 -16.76 21.72
N GLY A 14 24.57 -15.85 21.24
CA GLY A 14 23.38 -15.37 21.94
C GLY A 14 22.55 -14.46 21.05
N GLN A 15 22.09 -15.00 19.92
CA GLN A 15 21.22 -14.34 18.97
C GLN A 15 19.78 -14.36 19.52
N GLU A 16 19.38 -13.33 20.26
CA GLU A 16 17.99 -13.08 20.62
C GLU A 16 17.63 -11.62 20.32
N SER A 17 17.57 -11.31 19.02
CA SER A 17 16.81 -10.15 18.55
C SER A 17 15.32 -10.46 18.69
N GLY A 18 14.78 -10.18 19.87
CA GLY A 18 13.35 -10.08 20.09
C GLY A 18 12.78 -8.87 19.34
N ALA A 19 12.54 -9.03 18.04
CA ALA A 19 11.67 -8.12 17.30
C ALA A 19 10.22 -8.60 17.49
N PRO A 20 9.28 -7.73 17.91
CA PRO A 20 7.87 -8.09 17.99
C PRO A 20 7.41 -8.54 16.60
N GLY A 21 6.65 -9.64 16.57
CA GLY A 21 6.21 -10.34 15.36
C GLY A 21 5.81 -9.40 14.24
N GLY A 22 6.75 -9.16 13.33
CA GLY A 22 6.47 -8.49 12.07
C GLY A 22 5.51 -9.39 11.31
N LEU A 23 4.30 -8.89 11.07
CA LEU A 23 3.43 -9.43 10.02
C LEU A 23 4.28 -9.43 8.74
N LYS A 24 4.87 -10.57 8.39
CA LYS A 24 5.45 -10.81 7.06
C LYS A 24 4.30 -10.90 6.06
N GLY A 25 3.55 -9.82 5.91
CA GLY A 25 2.61 -9.59 4.82
C GLY A 25 3.39 -9.14 3.59
N GLY A 26 4.34 -9.95 3.12
CA GLY A 26 4.95 -9.81 1.79
C GLY A 26 3.96 -10.30 0.73
N GLY A 27 2.75 -9.76 0.75
CA GLY A 27 1.77 -10.00 -0.30
C GLY A 27 2.20 -9.23 -1.54
N SER A 28 2.15 -9.85 -2.71
CA SER A 28 2.32 -9.12 -3.98
C SER A 28 1.28 -8.00 -4.02
N HIS A 29 1.73 -6.74 -4.03
CA HIS A 29 0.90 -5.57 -4.26
C HIS A 29 0.64 -5.47 -5.76
N ASP A 30 -0.38 -6.18 -6.24
CA ASP A 30 -0.79 -6.15 -7.65
C ASP A 30 -1.94 -5.14 -7.83
N PRO A 31 -1.65 -3.91 -8.28
CA PRO A 31 -2.68 -2.90 -8.47
C PRO A 31 -3.67 -3.32 -9.56
N MET A 32 -4.93 -2.96 -9.36
CA MET A 32 -5.95 -3.06 -10.39
C MET A 32 -5.67 -1.99 -11.44
N VAL A 33 -5.40 -2.42 -12.68
CA VAL A 33 -5.17 -1.55 -13.82
C VAL A 33 -6.23 -1.77 -14.90
N ASN A 34 -6.62 -0.71 -15.62
CA ASN A 34 -7.49 -0.84 -16.79
C ASN A 34 -6.67 -1.19 -18.06
N GLN A 35 -7.37 -1.35 -19.18
CA GLN A 35 -6.76 -1.67 -20.48
C GLN A 35 -5.81 -0.56 -20.99
N ALA A 36 -5.96 0.67 -20.50
CA ALA A 36 -5.08 1.80 -20.83
C ALA A 36 -3.85 1.89 -19.90
N GLY A 37 -3.66 0.94 -18.98
CA GLY A 37 -2.55 0.95 -18.02
C GLY A 37 -2.72 1.95 -16.87
N GLN A 38 -3.92 2.50 -16.67
CA GLN A 38 -4.21 3.39 -15.55
C GLN A 38 -4.55 2.57 -14.30
N VAL A 39 -4.08 3.02 -13.15
CA VAL A 39 -4.31 2.37 -11.85
C VAL A 39 -5.66 2.83 -11.31
N MET A 40 -6.46 1.88 -10.83
CA MET A 40 -7.66 2.18 -10.06
C MET A 40 -7.25 2.63 -8.66
N VAL A 41 -7.78 3.76 -8.22
CA VAL A 41 -7.54 4.33 -6.90
C VAL A 41 -8.84 4.72 -6.21
N TYR A 42 -8.80 4.68 -4.88
CA TYR A 42 -9.79 5.28 -4.00
C TYR A 42 -9.20 6.57 -3.42
N ILE A 43 -9.86 7.69 -3.69
CA ILE A 43 -9.42 9.03 -3.33
C ILE A 43 -10.38 9.57 -2.29
N ARG A 44 -9.92 9.73 -1.06
CA ARG A 44 -10.70 10.35 0.00
C ARG A 44 -10.49 11.86 -0.02
N LEU A 45 -11.58 12.60 -0.03
CA LEU A 45 -11.59 14.06 -0.06
C LEU A 45 -12.11 14.65 1.26
N SER A 46 -11.72 15.90 1.51
CA SER A 46 -12.26 16.71 2.61
C SER A 46 -13.76 17.03 2.43
N ASP A 47 -14.18 17.25 1.20
CA ASP A 47 -15.57 17.41 0.75
C ASP A 47 -15.72 16.98 -0.73
N LEU A 48 -16.96 16.89 -1.21
CA LEU A 48 -17.28 16.54 -2.60
C LEU A 48 -17.72 17.78 -3.41
N SER A 49 -17.13 18.94 -3.13
CA SER A 49 -17.38 20.14 -3.92
C SER A 49 -17.01 19.94 -5.39
N PHE A 50 -17.69 20.70 -6.24
CA PHE A 50 -17.40 20.73 -7.66
C PHE A 50 -15.92 21.05 -7.94
N ASP A 51 -15.32 21.97 -7.18
CA ASP A 51 -13.92 22.38 -7.35
C ASP A 51 -12.96 21.21 -7.10
N ASN A 52 -13.14 20.46 -6.00
CA ASN A 52 -12.33 19.29 -5.69
C ASN A 52 -12.47 18.20 -6.77
N LEU A 53 -13.69 17.92 -7.23
CA LEU A 53 -13.92 16.92 -8.28
C LEU A 53 -13.36 17.36 -9.63
N ASN A 54 -13.49 18.65 -9.98
CA ASN A 54 -12.96 19.22 -11.20
C ASN A 54 -11.42 19.23 -11.21
N GLU A 55 -10.79 19.49 -10.07
CA GLU A 55 -9.33 19.46 -9.97
C GLU A 55 -8.75 18.05 -10.13
N LEU A 56 -9.45 17.03 -9.62
CA LEU A 56 -9.12 15.61 -9.90
C LEU A 56 -9.14 15.32 -11.41
N MET A 57 -10.23 15.70 -12.10
CA MET A 57 -10.38 15.49 -13.54
C MET A 57 -9.33 16.23 -14.35
N THR A 58 -9.05 17.49 -13.99
CA THR A 58 -8.03 18.32 -14.65
C THR A 58 -6.64 17.71 -14.53
N ARG A 59 -6.34 17.04 -13.41
CA ARG A 59 -5.10 16.31 -13.19
C ARG A 59 -5.10 14.90 -13.80
N GLY A 60 -6.13 14.54 -14.56
CA GLY A 60 -6.18 13.31 -15.35
C GLY A 60 -6.78 12.11 -14.63
N ALA A 61 -7.51 12.33 -13.53
CA ALA A 61 -8.34 11.28 -12.94
C ALA A 61 -9.62 11.08 -13.76
N VAL A 62 -9.93 9.82 -14.08
CA VAL A 62 -11.18 9.42 -14.71
C VAL A 62 -12.08 8.83 -13.62
N LEU A 63 -13.05 9.60 -13.17
CA LEU A 63 -13.93 9.23 -12.06
C LEU A 63 -14.94 8.17 -12.52
N THR A 64 -15.07 7.09 -11.76
CA THR A 64 -15.98 5.98 -12.07
C THR A 64 -17.12 5.85 -11.07
N HIS A 65 -16.90 6.25 -9.83
CA HIS A 65 -17.90 6.17 -8.77
C HIS A 65 -17.61 7.19 -7.66
N ILE A 66 -18.66 7.73 -7.04
CA ILE A 66 -18.56 8.63 -5.89
C ILE A 66 -19.38 8.04 -4.74
N ALA A 67 -18.71 7.71 -3.64
CA ALA A 67 -19.33 7.24 -2.42
C ALA A 67 -19.53 8.44 -1.46
N GLU A 68 -20.68 9.10 -1.58
CA GLU A 68 -20.97 10.37 -0.88
C GLU A 68 -20.82 10.28 0.63
N ALA A 69 -21.35 9.23 1.25
CA ALA A 69 -21.29 9.01 2.70
C ALA A 69 -19.85 8.97 3.26
N TYR A 70 -18.86 8.62 2.43
CA TYR A 70 -17.46 8.50 2.84
C TYR A 70 -16.56 9.57 2.24
N LYS A 71 -17.11 10.45 1.38
CA LYS A 71 -16.35 11.42 0.59
C LYS A 71 -15.22 10.77 -0.19
N THR A 72 -15.49 9.59 -0.77
CA THR A 72 -14.49 8.81 -1.49
C THR A 72 -14.88 8.69 -2.95
N VAL A 73 -13.93 8.97 -3.82
CA VAL A 73 -14.06 8.84 -5.27
C VAL A 73 -13.23 7.66 -5.74
N THR A 74 -13.84 6.76 -6.50
CA THR A 74 -13.10 5.74 -7.26
C THR A 74 -12.74 6.35 -8.61
N ALA A 75 -11.48 6.25 -9.01
CA ALA A 75 -11.01 6.78 -10.28
C ALA A 75 -9.92 5.90 -10.89
N PHE A 76 -9.74 6.01 -12.21
CA PHE A 76 -8.53 5.56 -12.89
C PHE A 76 -7.57 6.73 -13.07
N VAL A 77 -6.30 6.53 -12.74
CA VAL A 77 -5.26 7.56 -12.82
C VAL A 77 -4.01 6.93 -13.45
N SER A 78 -3.38 7.64 -14.38
CA SER A 78 -2.09 7.20 -14.92
C SER A 78 -1.03 7.18 -13.82
N PRO A 79 -0.14 6.17 -13.75
CA PRO A 79 0.83 6.04 -12.65
C PRO A 79 1.70 7.29 -12.43
N ASP A 80 2.09 7.96 -13.52
CA ASP A 80 2.87 9.20 -13.52
C ASP A 80 2.14 10.42 -12.92
N ARG A 81 0.82 10.34 -12.79
CA ARG A 81 -0.03 11.42 -12.28
C ARG A 81 -0.48 11.21 -10.84
N LEU A 82 -0.18 10.07 -10.22
CA LEU A 82 -0.61 9.75 -8.85
C LEU A 82 -0.14 10.79 -7.83
N GLU A 83 1.14 11.20 -7.90
CA GLU A 83 1.68 12.22 -6.98
C GLU A 83 1.02 13.59 -7.19
N SER A 84 0.64 13.93 -8.43
CA SER A 84 -0.10 15.16 -8.70
C SER A 84 -1.49 15.15 -8.06
N ILE A 85 -2.15 13.99 -8.03
CA ILE A 85 -3.44 13.81 -7.33
C ILE A 85 -3.26 13.92 -5.82
N ARG A 86 -2.22 13.29 -5.25
CA ARG A 86 -1.93 13.36 -3.80
C ARG A 86 -1.66 14.78 -3.32
N GLY A 87 -1.11 15.64 -4.18
CA GLY A 87 -0.81 17.03 -3.87
C GLY A 87 -2.00 18.00 -3.92
N ILE A 88 -3.22 17.55 -4.25
CA ILE A 88 -4.40 18.42 -4.24
C ILE A 88 -4.77 18.75 -2.78
N PRO A 89 -4.93 20.03 -2.39
CA PRO A 89 -5.24 20.41 -1.00
C PRO A 89 -6.49 19.73 -0.40
N GLY A 90 -7.48 19.40 -1.24
CA GLY A 90 -8.70 18.70 -0.82
C GLY A 90 -8.55 17.18 -0.66
N VAL A 91 -7.44 16.58 -1.10
CA VAL A 91 -7.19 15.13 -1.04
C VAL A 91 -6.58 14.75 0.31
N LEU A 92 -7.28 13.90 1.04
CA LEU A 92 -6.86 13.39 2.34
C LEU A 92 -6.08 12.08 2.24
N ASN A 93 -6.44 11.23 1.28
CA ASN A 93 -5.79 9.95 1.06
C ASN A 93 -5.98 9.47 -0.38
N VAL A 94 -4.98 8.79 -0.93
CA VAL A 94 -5.07 8.06 -2.19
C VAL A 94 -4.57 6.64 -1.95
N GLN A 95 -5.45 5.67 -2.15
CA GLN A 95 -5.15 4.25 -2.00
C GLN A 95 -5.33 3.55 -3.33
N GLU A 96 -4.34 2.76 -3.74
CA GLU A 96 -4.45 1.90 -4.92
C GLU A 96 -5.36 0.72 -4.61
N ALA A 97 -6.30 0.43 -5.51
CA ALA A 97 -7.08 -0.78 -5.43
C ALA A 97 -6.19 -1.96 -5.81
N THR A 98 -6.15 -3.00 -4.99
CA THR A 98 -5.37 -4.22 -5.26
C THR A 98 -6.27 -5.34 -5.71
N LYS A 99 -5.78 -6.20 -6.61
CA LYS A 99 -6.50 -7.42 -6.97
C LYS A 99 -6.68 -8.30 -5.72
N PRO A 100 -7.84 -8.97 -5.57
CA PRO A 100 -8.03 -9.91 -4.48
C PRO A 100 -6.93 -10.98 -4.51
N GLN A 101 -6.27 -11.20 -3.39
CA GLN A 101 -5.38 -12.34 -3.24
C GLN A 101 -6.23 -13.58 -3.02
N THR A 102 -6.39 -14.39 -4.06
CA THR A 102 -6.90 -15.75 -3.89
C THR A 102 -5.80 -16.59 -3.26
N ASN A 103 -5.85 -16.74 -1.93
CA ASN A 103 -5.14 -17.83 -1.27
C ASN A 103 -5.72 -19.14 -1.79
N ARG A 104 -5.13 -19.71 -2.84
CA ARG A 104 -5.43 -21.07 -3.26
C ARG A 104 -4.92 -21.97 -2.13
N PRO A 105 -5.76 -22.70 -1.39
CA PRO A 105 -5.24 -23.70 -0.49
C PRO A 105 -4.42 -24.67 -1.36
N ALA A 106 -3.18 -24.94 -0.96
CA ALA A 106 -2.41 -26.00 -1.56
C ALA A 106 -3.25 -27.27 -1.39
N LEU A 107 -3.85 -27.76 -2.48
CA LEU A 107 -4.57 -29.01 -2.48
C LEU A 107 -3.52 -30.07 -2.12
N GLY A 108 -3.53 -30.48 -0.85
CA GLY A 108 -2.66 -31.51 -0.33
C GLY A 108 -2.79 -32.72 -1.24
N LYS A 109 -1.64 -33.29 -1.62
CA LYS A 109 -1.60 -34.54 -2.36
C LYS A 109 -2.41 -35.56 -1.56
N GLU A 110 -3.59 -35.90 -2.05
CA GLU A 110 -4.36 -37.03 -1.57
C GLU A 110 -3.45 -38.24 -1.77
N LYS A 111 -3.00 -38.85 -0.67
CA LYS A 111 -2.28 -40.11 -0.71
C LYS A 111 -3.23 -41.13 -1.34
N SER A 112 -2.87 -41.61 -2.51
CA SER A 112 -3.41 -42.85 -3.05
C SER A 112 -2.99 -43.97 -2.11
N GLU A 113 -3.96 -44.59 -1.43
CA GLU A 113 -3.84 -45.95 -0.89
C GLU A 113 -4.48 -46.94 -1.88
#